data_AF-A0A9E4B543-F1
#
_entry.id   AF-A0A9E4B543-F1
#
_cell.length_a   1.000
_cell.length_b   1.000
_cell.length_c   1.000
_cell.angle_alpha   90.00
_cell.angle_beta   90.00
_cell.angle_gamma   90.00
#
_symmetry.space_group_name_H-M   'P 1'
#
loop_
_entity.id
_entity.type
_entity.pdbx_description
1 polymer ?
#
loop_
_entity_poly.entity_id
_entity_poly.type
_entity_poly.pdbx_seq_one_letter_code
_entity_poly.pdbx_strand_id
1 'polypeptide(L)'
;MRHTSSVKAFPILRVIRFIVLALLIISLARPQLSQSREHKFTEGIDIFLVLDISESMRAEDFEEFNRIQIAKSVVNDFLTHRQNDRIGLVVFAGESFTLCPLTSDYSVLVELLRDVEIGQLEDGTAIGDALATATHRLRASESQTKIVILLTDGENNAGSIEPGAAASLAQSFGIKVYTIGMGEEGGARIPYADTTFGKRYREVLTYLDEDTLKQIANTTGGRYFRATDTQSLKQIYAEIDRFEKTKFETVNIVVHKELTVYLLIPALLLLGTEILLSNTVLRKIP
;
A
#
# COMPACT_ATOMS: atom_id res chain seq x y z
N MET A 1 -63.21 43.30 -35.35
CA MET A 1 -61.98 44.08 -35.08
C MET A 1 -60.85 43.12 -34.72
N ARG A 2 -60.04 42.70 -35.70
CA ARG A 2 -58.85 41.86 -35.50
C ARG A 2 -57.78 42.34 -36.48
N HIS A 3 -57.01 43.36 -36.15
CA HIS A 3 -55.80 43.74 -36.89
C HIS A 3 -55.05 44.80 -36.07
N THR A 4 -54.06 44.41 -35.25
CA THR A 4 -52.95 45.29 -34.81
C THR A 4 -51.78 44.56 -34.12
N SER A 5 -51.84 43.25 -33.87
CA SER A 5 -50.75 42.52 -33.20
C SER A 5 -49.59 42.07 -34.11
N SER A 6 -49.75 42.14 -35.44
CA SER A 6 -48.76 41.62 -36.41
C SER A 6 -47.46 42.46 -36.50
N VAL A 7 -47.52 43.78 -36.24
CA VAL A 7 -46.36 44.67 -36.45
C VAL A 7 -45.39 44.68 -35.25
N LYS A 8 -45.84 44.36 -34.03
CA LYS A 8 -45.02 44.40 -32.81
C LYS A 8 -44.12 43.17 -32.59
N ALA A 9 -44.27 42.13 -33.40
CA ALA A 9 -43.59 40.85 -33.18
C ALA A 9 -42.33 40.63 -34.04
N PHE A 10 -42.10 41.48 -35.05
CA PHE A 10 -40.85 41.54 -35.80
C PHE A 10 -39.59 41.80 -34.94
N PRO A 11 -39.59 42.73 -33.96
CA PRO A 11 -38.43 42.92 -33.09
C PRO A 11 -38.20 41.71 -32.17
N ILE A 12 -39.26 41.03 -31.74
CA ILE A 12 -39.17 39.83 -30.90
C ILE A 12 -38.45 38.69 -31.63
N LEU A 13 -38.79 38.43 -32.90
CA LEU A 13 -38.09 37.43 -33.72
C LEU A 13 -36.60 37.78 -33.94
N ARG A 14 -36.27 39.06 -34.11
CA ARG A 14 -34.86 39.50 -34.22
C ARG A 14 -34.10 39.27 -32.91
N VAL A 15 -34.69 39.60 -31.77
CA VAL A 15 -34.08 39.39 -30.45
C VAL A 15 -33.83 37.90 -30.20
N ILE A 16 -34.80 37.03 -30.50
CA ILE A 16 -34.63 35.57 -30.42
C ILE A 16 -33.48 35.11 -31.31
N ARG A 17 -33.38 35.62 -32.55
CA ARG A 17 -32.29 35.27 -33.47
C ARG A 17 -30.91 35.69 -32.94
N PHE A 18 -30.79 36.85 -32.30
CA PHE A 18 -29.53 37.27 -31.66
C PHE A 18 -29.16 36.40 -30.45
N ILE A 19 -30.14 35.98 -29.65
CA ILE A 19 -29.91 35.07 -28.51
C ILE A 19 -29.44 33.69 -28.99
N VAL A 20 -30.06 33.16 -30.06
CA VAL A 20 -29.63 31.90 -30.68
C VAL A 20 -28.21 32.00 -31.22
N LEU A 21 -27.87 33.08 -31.93
CA LEU A 21 -26.52 33.32 -32.43
C LEU A 21 -25.50 33.38 -31.29
N ALA A 22 -25.80 34.09 -30.20
CA ALA A 22 -24.92 34.16 -29.04
C ALA A 22 -24.68 32.79 -28.39
N LEU A 23 -25.74 31.99 -28.21
CA LEU A 23 -25.63 30.63 -27.66
C LEU A 23 -24.82 29.69 -28.57
N LEU A 24 -25.00 29.79 -29.89
CA LEU A 24 -24.23 29.00 -30.86
C LEU A 24 -22.75 29.39 -30.86
N ILE A 25 -22.43 30.69 -30.79
CA ILE A 25 -21.04 31.17 -30.70
C ILE A 25 -20.38 30.64 -29.42
N ILE A 26 -21.06 30.73 -28.27
CA ILE A 26 -20.54 30.23 -26.99
C ILE A 26 -20.41 28.69 -27.03
N SER A 27 -21.34 27.98 -27.67
CA SER A 27 -21.25 26.53 -27.84
C SER A 27 -20.06 26.13 -28.74
N LEU A 28 -19.81 26.87 -29.84
CA LEU A 28 -18.66 26.64 -30.73
C LEU A 28 -17.31 26.88 -30.04
N ALA A 29 -17.27 27.81 -29.08
CA ALA A 29 -16.07 28.04 -28.26
C ALA A 29 -15.74 26.86 -27.33
N ARG A 30 -16.61 25.83 -27.27
CA ARG A 30 -16.47 24.61 -26.47
C ARG A 30 -16.04 24.92 -25.03
N PRO A 31 -16.85 25.61 -24.23
CA PRO A 31 -16.51 25.86 -22.83
C PRO A 31 -16.32 24.53 -22.11
N GLN A 32 -15.15 24.38 -21.49
CA GLN A 32 -14.79 23.18 -20.74
C GLN A 32 -14.78 23.53 -19.26
N LEU A 33 -15.41 22.68 -18.44
CA LEU A 33 -15.19 22.69 -17.01
C LEU A 33 -14.04 21.73 -16.73
N SER A 34 -12.92 22.26 -16.24
CA SER A 34 -11.83 21.41 -15.74
C SER A 34 -12.25 20.86 -14.38
N GLN A 35 -12.51 19.56 -14.31
CA GLN A 35 -12.74 18.88 -13.05
C GLN A 35 -11.57 17.93 -12.83
N SER A 36 -10.66 18.29 -11.93
CA SER A 36 -9.68 17.33 -11.44
C SER A 36 -10.45 16.26 -10.67
N ARG A 37 -10.55 15.06 -11.25
CA ARG A 37 -10.86 13.86 -10.47
C ARG A 37 -9.52 13.24 -10.12
N GLU A 38 -9.14 13.33 -8.86
CA GLU A 38 -8.04 12.54 -8.32
C GLU A 38 -8.42 11.06 -8.43
N HIS A 39 -8.02 10.40 -9.52
CA HIS A 39 -7.95 8.95 -9.55
C HIS A 39 -6.67 8.56 -8.84
N LYS A 40 -6.75 8.30 -7.53
CA LYS A 40 -5.68 7.61 -6.81
C LYS A 40 -5.62 6.17 -7.31
N PHE A 41 -4.80 5.92 -8.33
CA PHE A 41 -4.28 4.57 -8.55
C PHE A 41 -3.44 4.23 -7.33
N THR A 42 -4.03 3.54 -6.36
CA THR A 42 -3.26 2.97 -5.27
C THR A 42 -2.71 1.66 -5.79
N GLU A 43 -1.61 1.71 -6.54
CA GLU A 43 -0.82 0.50 -6.77
C GLU A 43 -0.30 0.05 -5.40
N GLY A 44 -0.76 -1.12 -4.96
CA GLY A 44 -0.25 -1.73 -3.74
C GLY A 44 1.18 -2.21 -3.93
N ILE A 45 1.90 -2.30 -2.82
CA ILE A 45 3.24 -2.85 -2.80
C ILE A 45 3.19 -4.34 -2.43
N ASP A 46 4.21 -5.07 -2.87
CA ASP A 46 4.36 -6.47 -2.48
C ASP A 46 5.35 -6.56 -1.32
N ILE A 47 4.90 -7.13 -0.21
CA ILE A 47 5.65 -7.24 1.03
C ILE A 47 5.79 -8.70 1.40
N PHE A 48 7.01 -9.16 1.69
CA PHE A 48 7.20 -10.39 2.45
C PHE A 48 7.63 -10.07 3.87
N LEU A 49 6.84 -10.52 4.83
CA LEU A 49 7.23 -10.56 6.23
C LEU A 49 8.04 -11.83 6.45
N VAL A 50 9.25 -11.69 6.99
CA VAL A 50 10.16 -12.81 7.29
C VAL A 50 10.39 -12.80 8.79
N LEU A 51 9.78 -13.75 9.49
CA LEU A 51 9.69 -13.78 10.94
C LEU A 51 10.55 -14.91 11.52
N ASP A 52 11.46 -14.55 12.40
CA ASP A 52 12.23 -15.49 13.20
C ASP A 52 11.34 -16.15 14.27
N ILE A 53 11.42 -17.47 14.37
CA ILE A 53 10.70 -18.30 15.34
C ILE A 53 11.64 -19.27 16.08
N SER A 54 12.93 -18.94 16.12
CA SER A 54 13.96 -19.66 16.89
C SER A 54 13.74 -19.54 18.40
N GLU A 55 14.46 -20.35 19.19
CA GLU A 55 14.27 -20.38 20.63
C GLU A 55 14.56 -19.02 21.31
N SER A 56 15.45 -18.19 20.76
CA SER A 56 15.75 -16.85 21.28
C SER A 56 14.52 -15.93 21.32
N MET A 57 13.59 -16.10 20.38
CA MET A 57 12.34 -15.33 20.31
C MET A 57 11.35 -15.64 21.45
N ARG A 58 11.68 -16.61 22.35
CA ARG A 58 10.98 -16.85 23.62
C ARG A 58 11.37 -15.86 24.71
N ALA A 59 12.39 -15.03 24.51
CA ALA A 59 12.83 -14.05 25.49
C ALA A 59 11.70 -13.13 25.96
N GLU A 60 11.65 -12.89 27.27
CA GLU A 60 10.69 -12.02 27.97
C GLU A 60 11.37 -10.69 28.35
N ASP A 61 12.03 -10.03 27.39
CA ASP A 61 12.72 -8.75 27.59
C ASP A 61 11.93 -7.54 27.08
N PHE A 62 10.88 -7.76 26.30
CA PHE A 62 9.91 -6.74 25.94
C PHE A 62 8.69 -6.85 26.87
N GLU A 63 8.65 -6.03 27.92
CA GLU A 63 7.52 -6.01 28.88
C GLU A 63 7.22 -7.40 29.48
N GLU A 64 5.95 -7.75 29.70
CA GLU A 64 5.49 -9.02 30.29
C GLU A 64 5.31 -10.16 29.27
N PHE A 65 5.66 -9.95 27.99
CA PHE A 65 5.37 -10.90 26.89
C PHE A 65 6.63 -11.34 26.14
N ASN A 66 6.53 -12.46 25.44
CA ASN A 66 7.65 -12.97 24.65
C ASN A 66 7.83 -12.15 23.35
N ARG A 67 9.07 -12.01 22.87
CA ARG A 67 9.39 -11.32 21.59
C ARG A 67 8.49 -11.77 20.44
N ILE A 68 8.28 -13.08 20.27
CA ILE A 68 7.38 -13.61 19.22
C ILE A 68 5.93 -13.14 19.36
N GLN A 69 5.41 -13.04 20.58
CA GLN A 69 4.02 -12.62 20.81
C GLN A 69 3.84 -11.16 20.43
N ILE A 70 4.84 -10.33 20.73
CA ILE A 70 4.86 -8.91 20.37
C ILE A 70 5.02 -8.74 18.87
N ALA A 71 5.93 -9.49 18.23
CA ALA A 71 6.06 -9.48 16.78
C ALA A 71 4.74 -9.84 16.10
N LYS A 72 4.05 -10.90 16.55
CA LYS A 72 2.74 -11.30 16.03
C LYS A 72 1.67 -10.23 16.22
N SER A 73 1.63 -9.61 17.41
CA SER A 73 0.69 -8.53 17.72
C SER A 73 0.90 -7.31 16.83
N VAL A 74 2.16 -6.86 16.67
CA VAL A 74 2.48 -5.71 15.82
C VAL A 74 2.27 -6.00 14.34
N VAL A 75 2.60 -7.21 13.88
CA VAL A 75 2.29 -7.63 12.51
C VAL A 75 0.77 -7.65 12.29
N ASN A 76 -0.02 -8.19 13.22
CA ASN A 76 -1.47 -8.16 13.11
C ASN A 76 -2.02 -6.72 13.02
N ASP A 77 -1.54 -5.82 13.88
CA ASP A 77 -1.87 -4.41 13.82
C ASP A 77 -1.45 -3.79 12.46
N PHE A 78 -0.27 -4.15 11.95
CA PHE A 78 0.20 -3.69 10.64
C PHE A 78 -0.71 -4.16 9.49
N LEU A 79 -1.19 -5.40 9.53
CA LEU A 79 -2.09 -5.97 8.52
C LEU A 79 -3.47 -5.30 8.52
N THR A 80 -4.03 -4.99 9.70
CA THR A 80 -5.38 -4.41 9.81
C THR A 80 -5.53 -3.01 9.20
N HIS A 81 -4.43 -2.26 9.04
CA HIS A 81 -4.43 -0.92 8.45
C HIS A 81 -4.15 -0.89 6.94
N ARG A 82 -3.98 -2.07 6.31
CA ARG A 82 -3.66 -2.21 4.88
C ARG A 82 -4.93 -2.42 4.05
N GLN A 83 -4.92 -1.91 2.81
CA GLN A 83 -6.08 -2.06 1.90
C GLN A 83 -5.70 -2.61 0.53
N ASN A 84 -4.56 -2.20 -0.04
CA ASN A 84 -4.24 -2.50 -1.45
C ASN A 84 -2.98 -3.35 -1.64
N ASP A 85 -2.26 -3.67 -0.57
CA ASP A 85 -0.97 -4.35 -0.64
C ASP A 85 -1.13 -5.87 -0.70
N ARG A 86 -0.15 -6.55 -1.30
CA ARG A 86 -0.08 -8.01 -1.25
C ARG A 86 1.01 -8.40 -0.28
N ILE A 87 0.65 -9.21 0.71
CA ILE A 87 1.55 -9.57 1.79
C ILE A 87 1.72 -11.09 1.78
N GLY A 88 2.96 -11.53 1.92
CA GLY A 88 3.33 -12.93 2.14
C GLY A 88 4.03 -13.07 3.49
N LEU A 89 4.10 -14.30 3.99
CA LEU A 89 4.71 -14.63 5.27
C LEU A 89 5.67 -15.81 5.10
N VAL A 90 6.93 -15.59 5.46
CA VAL A 90 7.95 -16.61 5.68
C VAL A 90 8.24 -16.68 7.16
N VAL A 91 8.34 -17.89 7.69
CA VAL A 91 8.83 -18.14 9.05
C VAL A 91 10.15 -18.91 8.94
N PHE A 92 11.06 -18.66 9.87
CA PHE A 92 12.35 -19.36 9.88
C PHE A 92 12.91 -19.56 11.28
N ALA A 93 13.72 -20.60 11.40
CA ALA A 93 14.63 -20.90 12.51
C ALA A 93 15.90 -21.50 11.88
N GLY A 94 16.29 -22.73 12.20
CA GLY A 94 17.39 -23.45 11.53
C GLY A 94 17.13 -23.73 10.04
N GLU A 95 15.88 -23.65 9.63
CA GLU A 95 15.36 -23.79 8.27
C GLU A 95 14.29 -22.73 7.99
N SER A 96 13.89 -22.54 6.73
CA SER A 96 12.92 -21.50 6.33
C SER A 96 11.78 -22.03 5.46
N PHE A 97 10.56 -21.55 5.70
CA PHE A 97 9.37 -21.96 4.95
C PHE A 97 8.46 -20.78 4.62
N THR A 98 7.86 -20.84 3.42
CA THR A 98 6.76 -19.94 3.05
C THR A 98 5.47 -20.44 3.70
N LEU A 99 5.01 -19.75 4.73
CA LEU A 99 3.74 -20.06 5.41
C LEU A 99 2.54 -19.53 4.61
N CYS A 100 2.68 -18.32 4.06
CA CYS A 100 1.65 -17.72 3.22
C CYS A 100 2.28 -17.13 1.94
N PRO A 101 1.81 -17.50 0.74
CA PRO A 101 2.18 -16.80 -0.49
C PRO A 101 1.62 -15.37 -0.49
N LEU A 102 2.02 -14.55 -1.47
CA LEU A 102 1.48 -13.19 -1.62
C LEU A 102 -0.04 -13.23 -1.77
N THR A 103 -0.74 -12.54 -0.87
CA THR A 103 -2.18 -12.42 -0.88
C THR A 103 -2.62 -11.03 -0.43
N SER A 104 -3.77 -10.58 -0.92
CA SER A 104 -4.49 -9.42 -0.38
C SER A 104 -5.53 -9.83 0.68
N ASP A 105 -5.67 -11.13 0.95
CA ASP A 105 -6.52 -11.66 2.01
C ASP A 105 -5.77 -11.64 3.34
N TYR A 106 -5.91 -10.54 4.06
CA TYR A 106 -5.27 -10.37 5.37
C TYR A 106 -5.87 -11.28 6.45
N SER A 107 -7.11 -11.78 6.27
CA SER A 107 -7.74 -12.64 7.27
C SER A 107 -7.03 -13.99 7.38
N VAL A 108 -6.66 -14.56 6.23
CA VAL A 108 -5.86 -15.80 6.15
C VAL A 108 -4.47 -15.60 6.73
N LEU A 109 -3.82 -14.46 6.46
CA LEU A 109 -2.51 -14.15 7.04
C LEU A 109 -2.56 -14.07 8.57
N VAL A 110 -3.59 -13.42 9.12
CA VAL A 110 -3.77 -13.28 10.57
C VAL A 110 -4.01 -14.65 11.23
N GLU A 111 -4.81 -15.51 10.60
CA GLU A 111 -5.04 -16.88 11.08
C GLU A 111 -3.76 -17.72 11.05
N LEU A 112 -3.06 -17.74 9.91
CA LEU A 112 -1.78 -18.45 9.78
C LEU A 112 -0.74 -17.93 10.76
N LEU A 113 -0.64 -16.61 10.92
CA LEU A 113 0.26 -16.01 11.90
C LEU A 113 -0.10 -16.47 13.30
N ARG A 114 -1.38 -16.51 13.68
CA ARG A 114 -1.82 -16.96 15.01
C ARG A 114 -1.32 -18.36 15.35
N ASP A 115 -1.27 -19.26 14.38
CA ASP A 115 -0.85 -20.66 14.56
C ASP A 115 0.68 -20.88 14.57
N VAL A 116 1.47 -19.83 14.34
CA VAL A 116 2.94 -19.89 14.43
C VAL A 116 3.38 -20.07 15.87
N GLU A 117 4.08 -21.15 16.17
CA GLU A 117 4.61 -21.45 17.50
C GLU A 117 6.11 -21.76 17.45
N ILE A 118 6.82 -21.40 18.52
CA ILE A 118 8.24 -21.70 18.65
C ILE A 118 8.43 -23.20 18.85
N GLY A 119 9.43 -23.78 18.18
CA GLY A 119 9.72 -25.21 18.20
C GLY A 119 9.00 -26.02 17.11
N GLN A 120 8.29 -25.36 16.20
CA GLN A 120 7.74 -26.00 14.99
C GLN A 120 8.82 -26.37 13.96
N LEU A 121 9.96 -25.66 13.99
CA LEU A 121 11.11 -25.86 13.09
C LEU A 121 12.33 -26.31 13.88
N GLU A 122 13.32 -26.88 13.19
CA GLU A 122 14.62 -27.15 13.78
C GLU A 122 15.25 -25.85 14.34
N ASP A 123 15.90 -25.96 15.49
CA ASP A 123 16.49 -24.80 16.17
C ASP A 123 17.69 -24.23 15.40
N GLY A 124 18.00 -22.97 15.67
CA GLY A 124 18.98 -22.16 14.93
C GLY A 124 18.33 -20.98 14.22
N THR A 125 19.14 -20.24 13.48
CA THR A 125 18.74 -18.98 12.84
C THR A 125 19.39 -18.90 11.46
N ALA A 126 18.63 -19.25 10.42
CA ALA A 126 19.04 -19.32 9.02
C ALA A 126 18.54 -18.09 8.23
N ILE A 127 19.14 -16.93 8.52
CA ILE A 127 18.75 -15.63 7.95
C ILE A 127 18.91 -15.63 6.43
N GLY A 128 20.03 -16.14 5.92
CA GLY A 128 20.31 -16.15 4.49
C GLY A 128 19.33 -17.03 3.70
N ASP A 129 18.98 -18.20 4.22
CA ASP A 129 17.98 -19.09 3.61
C ASP A 129 16.59 -18.46 3.64
N ALA A 130 16.20 -17.84 4.75
CA ALA A 130 14.92 -17.14 4.88
C ALA A 130 14.79 -15.98 3.90
N LEU A 131 15.85 -15.18 3.76
CA LEU A 131 15.89 -14.09 2.79
C LEU A 131 15.89 -14.61 1.34
N ALA A 132 16.61 -15.69 1.05
CA ALA A 132 16.59 -16.33 -0.26
C ALA A 132 15.19 -16.86 -0.61
N THR A 133 14.49 -17.47 0.36
CA THR A 133 13.11 -17.95 0.22
C THR A 133 12.16 -16.80 -0.10
N ALA A 134 12.20 -15.70 0.67
CA ALA A 134 11.37 -14.53 0.40
C ALA A 134 11.68 -13.91 -0.96
N THR A 135 12.97 -13.79 -1.31
CA THR A 135 13.44 -13.28 -2.61
C THR A 135 12.92 -14.14 -3.76
N HIS A 136 12.97 -15.47 -3.62
CA HIS A 136 12.47 -16.39 -4.62
C HIS A 136 10.97 -16.22 -4.88
N ARG A 137 10.18 -15.96 -3.83
CA ARG A 137 8.75 -15.70 -3.94
C ARG A 137 8.44 -14.34 -4.58
N LEU A 138 9.19 -13.29 -4.24
CA LEU A 138 9.02 -11.94 -4.80
C LEU A 138 9.52 -11.80 -6.24
N ARG A 139 10.48 -12.63 -6.66
CA ARG A 139 11.04 -12.61 -8.02
C ARG A 139 9.97 -12.65 -9.11
N ALA A 140 8.91 -13.44 -8.91
CA ALA A 140 7.84 -13.62 -9.88
C ALA A 140 6.80 -12.50 -9.86
N SER A 141 6.90 -11.55 -8.93
CA SER A 141 5.95 -10.44 -8.84
C SER A 141 6.21 -9.37 -9.90
N GLU A 142 5.14 -8.94 -10.53
CA GLU A 142 5.10 -7.81 -11.48
C GLU A 142 4.94 -6.44 -10.79
N SER A 143 4.86 -6.40 -9.45
CA SER A 143 4.73 -5.12 -8.72
C SER A 143 6.00 -4.25 -8.88
N GLN A 144 5.79 -2.95 -9.06
CA GLN A 144 6.88 -1.97 -9.17
C GLN A 144 7.71 -1.90 -7.89
N THR A 145 7.06 -2.07 -6.72
CA THR A 145 7.72 -2.01 -5.42
C THR A 145 7.58 -3.33 -4.70
N LYS A 146 8.74 -3.93 -4.41
CA LYS A 146 8.89 -5.22 -3.73
C LYS A 146 9.79 -5.02 -2.53
N ILE A 147 9.30 -5.36 -1.36
CA ILE A 147 10.07 -5.24 -0.12
C ILE A 147 10.01 -6.51 0.71
N VAL A 148 11.07 -6.76 1.46
CA VAL A 148 11.13 -7.77 2.51
C VAL A 148 11.29 -7.04 3.84
N ILE A 149 10.51 -7.43 4.84
CA ILE A 149 10.69 -6.99 6.23
C ILE A 149 11.15 -8.22 7.00
N LEU A 150 12.45 -8.26 7.31
CA LEU A 150 13.09 -9.29 8.12
C LEU A 150 13.06 -8.88 9.58
N LEU A 151 12.49 -9.71 10.44
CA LEU A 151 12.46 -9.53 11.89
C LEU A 151 13.18 -10.71 12.55
N THR A 152 14.21 -10.42 13.33
CA THR A 152 15.03 -11.42 14.04
C THR A 152 15.66 -10.81 15.28
N ASP A 153 16.06 -11.67 16.21
CA ASP A 153 16.71 -11.30 17.46
C ASP A 153 18.06 -11.99 17.67
N GLY A 154 18.54 -12.72 16.65
CA GLY A 154 19.69 -13.61 16.74
C GLY A 154 20.76 -13.39 15.66
N GLU A 155 21.86 -14.13 15.82
CA GLU A 155 22.94 -14.24 14.85
C GLU A 155 22.63 -15.35 13.85
N ASN A 156 23.04 -15.18 12.59
CA ASN A 156 22.96 -16.25 11.61
C ASN A 156 23.92 -17.40 11.98
N ASN A 157 23.41 -18.47 12.56
CA ASN A 157 24.20 -19.62 13.02
C ASN A 157 23.83 -20.94 12.32
N ALA A 158 22.85 -20.90 11.41
CA ALA A 158 22.36 -22.04 10.65
C ALA A 158 22.12 -21.65 9.17
N GLY A 159 21.67 -22.62 8.38
CA GLY A 159 21.37 -22.43 6.97
C GLY A 159 22.55 -22.68 6.03
N SER A 160 22.25 -22.75 4.74
CA SER A 160 23.24 -23.06 3.68
C SER A 160 23.70 -21.82 2.91
N ILE A 161 22.96 -20.70 3.00
CA ILE A 161 23.23 -19.47 2.27
C ILE A 161 23.72 -18.39 3.23
N GLU A 162 24.83 -17.77 2.89
CA GLU A 162 25.36 -16.61 3.61
C GLU A 162 24.42 -15.40 3.50
N PRO A 163 24.12 -14.68 4.59
CA PRO A 163 23.19 -13.54 4.56
C PRO A 163 23.58 -12.44 3.56
N GLY A 164 24.88 -12.17 3.41
CA GLY A 164 25.38 -11.20 2.44
C GLY A 164 25.10 -11.62 0.98
N ALA A 165 25.22 -12.91 0.67
CA ALA A 165 24.91 -13.44 -0.66
C ALA A 165 23.42 -13.37 -0.96
N ALA A 166 22.56 -13.69 0.03
CA ALA A 166 21.12 -13.54 -0.08
C ALA A 166 20.71 -12.06 -0.28
N ALA A 167 21.38 -11.12 0.39
CA ALA A 167 21.16 -9.69 0.19
C ALA A 167 21.53 -9.22 -1.22
N SER A 168 22.67 -9.67 -1.77
CA SER A 168 23.03 -9.39 -3.17
C SER A 168 22.03 -9.99 -4.16
N LEU A 169 21.50 -11.18 -3.87
CA LEU A 169 20.45 -11.79 -4.68
C LEU A 169 19.17 -10.94 -4.66
N ALA A 170 18.71 -10.50 -3.48
CA ALA A 170 17.55 -9.60 -3.35
C ALA A 170 17.74 -8.29 -4.12
N GLN A 171 18.93 -7.67 -3.99
CA GLN A 171 19.29 -6.46 -4.72
C GLN A 171 19.19 -6.65 -6.24
N SER A 172 19.65 -7.79 -6.76
CA SER A 172 19.62 -8.08 -8.21
C SER A 172 18.19 -8.13 -8.79
N PHE A 173 17.18 -8.41 -7.96
CA PHE A 173 15.77 -8.41 -8.34
C PHE A 173 15.05 -7.09 -8.01
N GLY A 174 15.78 -6.07 -7.56
CA GLY A 174 15.24 -4.78 -7.15
C GLY A 174 14.38 -4.86 -5.88
N ILE A 175 14.64 -5.85 -5.02
CA ILE A 175 13.92 -6.05 -3.76
C ILE A 175 14.70 -5.35 -2.64
N LYS A 176 14.03 -4.45 -1.92
CA LYS A 176 14.63 -3.80 -0.74
C LYS A 176 14.37 -4.64 0.49
N VAL A 177 15.37 -4.76 1.37
CA VAL A 177 15.24 -5.52 2.62
C VAL A 177 15.34 -4.54 3.79
N TYR A 178 14.27 -4.45 4.57
CA TYR A 178 14.25 -3.78 5.86
C TYR A 178 14.50 -4.82 6.93
N THR A 179 15.50 -4.59 7.76
CA THR A 179 15.89 -5.52 8.83
C THR A 179 15.56 -4.91 10.18
N ILE A 180 14.85 -5.65 11.02
CA ILE A 180 14.43 -5.24 12.35
C ILE A 180 15.06 -6.21 13.34
N GLY A 181 16.02 -5.71 14.11
CA GLY A 181 16.60 -6.42 15.23
C GLY A 181 15.76 -6.22 16.49
N MET A 182 15.27 -7.30 17.11
CA MET A 182 14.56 -7.24 18.39
C MET A 182 15.49 -7.53 19.57
N GLY A 183 15.47 -6.69 20.59
CA GLY A 183 16.10 -6.97 21.89
C GLY A 183 16.86 -5.80 22.49
N GLU A 184 16.98 -5.81 23.81
CA GLU A 184 17.83 -4.86 24.55
C GLU A 184 19.33 -5.25 24.48
N GLU A 185 20.21 -4.27 24.65
CA GLU A 185 21.65 -4.52 24.82
C GLU A 185 21.90 -5.15 26.21
N GLY A 186 22.59 -6.30 26.26
CA GLY A 186 22.99 -6.94 27.52
C GLY A 186 22.43 -8.34 27.78
N GLY A 187 21.66 -8.89 26.84
CA GLY A 187 21.10 -10.25 26.92
C GLY A 187 19.71 -10.29 27.55
N ALA A 188 19.04 -11.44 27.41
CA ALA A 188 17.65 -11.59 27.82
C ALA A 188 17.42 -12.89 28.61
N ARG A 189 16.36 -12.89 29.43
CA ARG A 189 15.95 -14.08 30.19
C ARG A 189 15.03 -14.92 29.32
N ILE A 190 15.41 -16.18 29.09
CA ILE A 190 14.61 -17.13 28.30
C ILE A 190 14.01 -18.19 29.23
N PRO A 191 12.68 -18.38 29.24
CA PRO A 191 12.03 -19.44 30.01
C PRO A 191 12.23 -20.80 29.31
N TYR A 192 12.89 -21.76 29.98
CA TYR A 192 13.21 -23.08 29.42
C TYR A 192 12.42 -24.24 30.05
N ALA A 193 11.76 -24.02 31.19
CA ALA A 193 10.90 -25.03 31.81
C ALA A 193 9.77 -24.40 32.61
N ASP A 194 8.54 -24.89 32.37
CA ASP A 194 7.39 -24.64 33.23
C ASP A 194 7.35 -25.69 34.32
N THR A 195 7.52 -25.26 35.57
CA THR A 195 7.40 -26.15 36.74
C THR A 195 6.13 -25.83 37.51
N THR A 196 5.66 -26.75 38.34
CA THR A 196 4.52 -26.53 39.26
C THR A 196 4.75 -25.36 40.23
N PHE A 197 5.97 -24.86 40.35
CA PHE A 197 6.38 -23.74 41.19
C PHE A 197 6.68 -22.45 40.40
N GLY A 198 6.38 -22.41 39.10
CA GLY A 198 6.62 -21.27 38.21
C GLY A 198 7.63 -21.53 37.09
N LYS A 199 7.85 -20.52 36.25
CA LYS A 199 8.81 -20.56 35.13
C LYS A 199 10.25 -20.58 35.64
N ARG A 200 11.07 -21.49 35.13
CA ARG A 200 12.53 -21.43 35.31
C ARG A 200 13.17 -20.73 34.12
N TYR A 201 14.04 -19.79 34.44
CA TYR A 201 14.73 -18.94 33.48
C TYR A 201 16.18 -19.37 33.34
N ARG A 202 16.68 -19.28 32.12
CA ARG A 202 18.12 -19.25 31.82
C ARG A 202 18.46 -17.82 31.42
N GLU A 203 19.46 -17.23 32.06
CA GLU A 203 20.07 -16.02 31.53
C GLU A 203 20.89 -16.43 30.32
N VAL A 204 20.47 -15.97 29.15
CA VAL A 204 21.20 -16.18 27.91
C VAL A 204 21.66 -14.81 27.44
N LEU A 205 22.96 -14.65 27.31
CA LEU A 205 23.53 -13.52 26.58
C LEU A 205 23.21 -13.76 25.10
N THR A 206 22.06 -13.27 24.66
CA THR A 206 21.70 -13.24 23.24
C THR A 206 22.46 -12.08 22.60
N TYR A 207 23.29 -12.41 21.62
CA TYR A 207 24.01 -11.42 20.81
C TYR A 207 23.24 -11.22 19.52
N LEU A 208 22.68 -10.02 19.35
CA LEU A 208 22.06 -9.61 18.10
C LEU A 208 23.16 -9.13 17.15
N ASP A 209 23.33 -9.81 16.02
CA ASP A 209 24.32 -9.44 15.00
C ASP A 209 23.81 -8.27 14.15
N GLU A 210 23.96 -7.06 14.70
CA GLU A 210 23.56 -5.84 14.01
C GLU A 210 24.36 -5.56 12.74
N ASP A 211 25.61 -5.99 12.68
CA ASP A 211 26.49 -5.68 11.55
C ASP A 211 26.01 -6.43 10.31
N THR A 212 25.65 -7.70 10.45
CA THR A 212 25.03 -8.49 9.39
C THR A 212 23.69 -7.89 8.96
N LEU A 213 22.81 -7.48 9.90
CA LEU A 213 21.52 -6.87 9.55
C LEU A 213 21.69 -5.53 8.82
N LYS A 214 22.59 -4.67 9.30
CA LYS A 214 22.94 -3.40 8.64
C LYS A 214 23.52 -3.65 7.26
N GLN A 215 24.36 -4.66 7.09
CA GLN A 215 24.92 -5.02 5.79
C GLN A 215 23.82 -5.44 4.80
N ILE A 216 22.88 -6.29 5.21
CA ILE A 216 21.76 -6.73 4.37
C ILE A 216 20.91 -5.52 3.92
N ALA A 217 20.54 -4.66 4.88
CA ALA A 217 19.73 -3.47 4.60
C ALA A 217 20.46 -2.51 3.65
N ASN A 218 21.73 -2.21 3.91
CA ASN A 218 22.53 -1.29 3.09
C ASN A 218 22.74 -1.81 1.68
N THR A 219 23.01 -3.12 1.53
CA THR A 219 23.21 -3.76 0.22
C THR A 219 21.96 -3.62 -0.65
N THR A 220 20.79 -3.78 -0.08
CA THR A 220 19.51 -3.81 -0.82
C THR A 220 18.85 -2.43 -0.94
N GLY A 221 19.44 -1.39 -0.34
CA GLY A 221 18.87 -0.04 -0.30
C GLY A 221 17.67 0.12 0.64
N GLY A 222 17.51 -0.82 1.58
CA GLY A 222 16.56 -0.72 2.70
C GLY A 222 17.17 0.00 3.90
N ARG A 223 16.65 -0.27 5.09
CA ARG A 223 17.14 0.32 6.35
C ARG A 223 17.11 -0.71 7.49
N TYR A 224 18.11 -0.60 8.36
CA TYR A 224 18.15 -1.32 9.62
C TYR A 224 17.43 -0.52 10.71
N PHE A 225 16.68 -1.22 11.54
CA PHE A 225 16.03 -0.70 12.72
C PHE A 225 16.27 -1.61 13.92
N ARG A 226 16.37 -1.02 15.10
CA ARG A 226 16.41 -1.73 16.38
C ARG A 226 15.08 -1.49 17.10
N ALA A 227 14.40 -2.55 17.45
CA ALA A 227 13.22 -2.51 18.31
C ALA A 227 13.62 -2.95 19.72
N THR A 228 13.29 -2.14 20.71
CA THR A 228 13.53 -2.40 22.14
C THR A 228 12.22 -2.61 22.91
N ASP A 229 11.12 -2.07 22.39
CA ASP A 229 9.79 -2.15 22.99
C ASP A 229 8.68 -2.22 21.92
N THR A 230 7.46 -2.55 22.33
CA THR A 230 6.31 -2.69 21.43
C THR A 230 6.01 -1.41 20.64
N GLN A 231 6.19 -0.23 21.25
CA GLN A 231 5.93 1.05 20.57
C GLN A 231 7.00 1.34 19.52
N SER A 232 8.27 1.08 19.82
CA SER A 232 9.36 1.21 18.86
C SER A 232 9.12 0.34 17.62
N LEU A 233 8.67 -0.91 17.80
CA LEU A 233 8.35 -1.80 16.69
C LEU A 233 7.20 -1.25 15.84
N LYS A 234 6.12 -0.77 16.47
CA LYS A 234 4.99 -0.13 15.76
C LYS A 234 5.42 1.10 14.95
N GLN A 235 6.29 1.92 15.53
CA GLN A 235 6.83 3.12 14.86
C GLN A 235 7.68 2.75 13.65
N ILE A 236 8.52 1.72 13.76
CA ILE A 236 9.34 1.21 12.65
C ILE A 236 8.45 0.77 11.48
N TYR A 237 7.41 -0.03 11.74
CA TYR A 237 6.46 -0.44 10.69
C TYR A 237 5.75 0.76 10.03
N ALA A 238 5.41 1.78 10.81
CA ALA A 238 4.83 3.02 10.27
C ALA A 238 5.83 3.84 9.44
N GLU A 239 7.11 3.84 9.82
CA GLU A 239 8.18 4.52 9.08
C GLU A 239 8.45 3.84 7.73
N ILE A 240 8.52 2.50 7.72
CA ILE A 240 8.64 1.70 6.49
C ILE A 240 7.48 1.99 5.55
N ASP A 241 6.25 2.03 6.07
CA ASP A 241 5.06 2.36 5.28
C ASP A 241 5.15 3.75 4.62
N ARG A 242 5.63 4.75 5.37
CA ARG A 242 5.84 6.10 4.84
C ARG A 242 6.86 6.12 3.71
N PHE A 243 8.01 5.46 3.87
CA PHE A 243 9.07 5.47 2.86
C PHE A 243 8.64 4.89 1.52
N GLU A 244 7.82 3.84 1.55
CA GLU A 244 7.41 3.18 0.33
C GLU A 244 6.16 3.82 -0.28
N LYS A 245 5.25 4.41 0.51
CA LYS A 245 4.12 5.19 -0.02
C LYS A 245 4.52 6.53 -0.64
N THR A 246 5.51 7.24 -0.10
CA THR A 246 5.95 8.54 -0.66
C THR A 246 6.49 8.43 -2.09
N LYS A 247 6.91 7.24 -2.53
CA LYS A 247 7.36 7.05 -3.92
C LYS A 247 6.22 7.04 -4.95
N PHE A 248 4.97 6.88 -4.50
CA PHE A 248 3.79 6.85 -5.35
C PHE A 248 3.03 8.18 -5.25
N GLU A 249 3.58 9.26 -5.79
CA GLU A 249 2.81 10.51 -5.92
C GLU A 249 1.86 10.45 -7.13
N THR A 250 0.57 10.55 -6.79
CA THR A 250 -0.64 10.69 -7.61
C THR A 250 -0.41 11.15 -9.06
N VAL A 251 -0.67 10.27 -10.03
CA VAL A 251 -0.88 10.68 -11.42
C VAL A 251 -2.19 11.46 -11.48
N ASN A 252 -2.12 12.79 -11.48
CA ASN A 252 -3.27 13.65 -11.64
C ASN A 252 -3.78 13.57 -13.09
N ILE A 253 -4.77 12.72 -13.34
CA ILE A 253 -5.48 12.73 -14.62
C ILE A 253 -6.53 13.84 -14.57
N VAL A 254 -6.26 14.95 -15.26
CA VAL A 254 -7.25 16.02 -15.46
C VAL A 254 -8.24 15.56 -16.53
N VAL A 255 -9.50 15.36 -16.14
CA VAL A 255 -10.57 15.03 -17.08
C VAL A 255 -11.33 16.30 -17.43
N HIS A 256 -11.32 16.68 -18.70
CA HIS A 256 -12.09 17.82 -19.18
C HIS A 256 -13.52 17.41 -19.49
N LYS A 257 -14.51 18.08 -18.89
CA LYS A 257 -15.92 17.91 -19.23
C LYS A 257 -16.38 19.05 -20.13
N GLU A 258 -16.81 18.74 -21.35
CA GLU A 258 -17.35 19.73 -22.26
C GLU A 258 -18.78 20.15 -21.83
N LEU A 259 -19.02 21.46 -21.71
CA LEU A 259 -20.34 22.04 -21.45
C LEU A 259 -21.14 22.29 -22.74
N THR A 260 -20.54 22.01 -23.90
CA THR A 260 -21.08 22.25 -25.25
C THR A 260 -22.54 21.79 -25.38
N VAL A 261 -22.86 20.59 -24.87
CA VAL A 261 -24.19 19.98 -24.99
C VAL A 261 -25.27 20.79 -24.25
N TYR A 262 -24.95 21.35 -23.07
CA TYR A 262 -25.90 22.13 -22.27
C TYR A 262 -26.24 23.48 -22.91
N LEU A 263 -25.34 24.04 -23.72
CA LEU A 263 -25.55 25.29 -24.47
C LEU A 263 -26.18 25.05 -25.85
N LEU A 264 -25.87 23.91 -26.49
CA LEU A 264 -26.32 23.57 -27.84
C LEU A 264 -27.81 23.20 -27.88
N ILE A 265 -28.30 22.43 -26.91
CA ILE A 265 -29.70 21.97 -26.87
C ILE A 265 -30.69 23.17 -26.79
N PRO A 266 -30.52 24.14 -25.87
CA PRO A 266 -31.37 25.33 -25.84
C PRO A 266 -31.30 26.16 -27.12
N ALA A 267 -30.12 26.27 -27.74
CA ALA A 267 -29.93 27.01 -28.99
C ALA A 267 -30.73 26.39 -30.15
N LEU A 268 -30.70 25.07 -30.28
CA LEU A 268 -31.46 24.33 -31.28
C LEU A 268 -32.98 24.42 -31.05
N LEU A 269 -33.43 24.32 -29.79
CA LEU A 269 -34.85 24.46 -29.45
C LEU A 269 -35.37 25.88 -29.75
N LEU A 270 -34.59 26.91 -29.42
CA LEU A 270 -34.91 28.30 -29.74
C LEU A 270 -34.93 28.58 -31.24
N LEU A 271 -34.01 27.97 -32.00
CA LEU A 271 -34.03 28.05 -33.47
C LEU A 271 -35.28 27.37 -34.06
N GLY A 272 -35.61 26.17 -33.59
CA GLY A 272 -36.80 25.44 -34.05
C GLY A 272 -38.09 26.21 -33.78
N THR A 273 -38.22 26.81 -32.59
CA THR A 273 -39.37 27.65 -32.24
C THR A 273 -39.42 28.95 -33.07
N GLU A 274 -38.28 29.57 -33.40
CA GLU A 274 -38.23 30.74 -34.29
C GLU A 274 -38.73 30.41 -35.70
N ILE A 275 -38.32 29.26 -36.26
CA ILE A 275 -38.76 28.79 -37.57
C ILE A 275 -40.26 28.47 -37.56
N LEU A 276 -40.76 27.83 -36.50
CA LEU A 276 -42.18 27.51 -36.38
C LEU A 276 -43.04 28.78 -36.30
N LEU A 277 -42.65 29.72 -35.43
CA LEU A 277 -43.36 30.99 -35.22
C LEU A 277 -43.34 31.88 -36.47
N SER A 278 -42.22 31.94 -37.18
CA SER A 278 -42.10 32.71 -38.42
C SER A 278 -42.92 32.12 -39.59
N ASN A 279 -43.18 30.81 -39.58
CA ASN A 279 -43.99 30.14 -40.61
C ASN A 279 -45.49 30.03 -40.30
N THR A 280 -45.90 30.04 -39.02
CA THR A 280 -47.33 29.92 -38.64
C THR A 280 -47.96 31.23 -38.19
N VAL A 281 -47.47 31.84 -37.11
CA VAL A 281 -48.17 32.94 -36.40
C VAL A 281 -47.68 34.33 -36.83
N LEU A 282 -46.39 34.45 -37.16
CA LEU A 282 -45.70 35.70 -37.49
C LEU A 282 -45.18 35.68 -38.93
N ARG A 283 -46.09 35.33 -39.84
CA ARG A 283 -45.78 35.16 -41.26
C ARG A 283 -45.13 36.43 -41.83
N LYS A 284 -43.87 36.31 -42.23
CA LYS A 284 -43.20 37.32 -43.08
C LYS A 284 -43.81 37.20 -44.48
N ILE A 285 -44.87 37.95 -44.73
CA ILE A 285 -45.31 38.18 -46.11
C ILE A 285 -44.36 39.24 -46.68
N PRO A 286 -43.77 39.02 -47.87
CA PRO A 286 -42.94 40.02 -48.53
C PRO A 286 -43.71 41.33 -48.81
#